data_AF-A0AAV6KG36-F1
#
_entry.id   AF-A0AAV6KG36-F1
#
_cell.length_a   1.000
_cell.length_b   1.000
_cell.length_c   1.000
_cell.angle_alpha   90.00
_cell.angle_beta   90.00
_cell.angle_gamma   90.00
#
_symmetry.space_group_name_H-M   'P 1'
#
loop_
_entity.id
_entity.type
_entity.pdbx_description
1 polymer ?
#
loop_
_entity_poly.entity_id
_entity_poly.type
_entity_poly.pdbx_seq_one_letter_code
_entity_poly.pdbx_strand_id
1 'polypeptide(L)'
;MWWLDGGRRRWWWSPVSSVVGENGVDNGSNILEGGGFELVKWVVKETWGRSGRRILDYTVYTGALGTAYLLFKAYQITNNKDDLYLCSEIIKACDTVSRDSRQVTFICGRGGVYALGAVVAKHRGDVGLCDQYLTKFKERLVVDEIINSGRRLANKGRCPLMYEWHGKNYWGAAHGLAGIMHVLMDMELKPDEVEDVKGTLRFMIRNRFPSGNYPSSHGSESDRLVHWCHGASGVALTLVKAAEVFGDEEFLKAAIDAGEVVWNRGLLKRVGLCHGISGNTYVFLALYRLTGKVEFLYRAKAFACFLHDKSQRFISEGVMHGGDRPSSLFEGIAGMAYVFLDMTEPSEARFPGYEL
;
A
#
# COMPACT_ATOMS: atom_id res chain seq x y z
N MET A 1 -12.78 12.73 27.98
CA MET A 1 -13.47 14.01 27.75
C MET A 1 -13.20 14.40 26.30
N TRP A 2 -14.16 14.17 25.42
CA TRP A 2 -14.05 14.37 23.97
C TRP A 2 -14.49 15.79 23.64
N TRP A 3 -13.56 16.65 23.22
CA TRP A 3 -13.94 17.96 22.70
C TRP A 3 -14.30 17.86 21.22
N LEU A 4 -15.59 18.07 20.96
CA LEU A 4 -16.14 18.57 19.72
C LEU A 4 -15.56 19.97 19.48
N ASP A 5 -14.81 20.16 18.41
CA ASP A 5 -14.42 21.50 17.97
C ASP A 5 -14.57 21.62 16.44
N GLY A 6 -15.68 22.23 16.03
CA GLY A 6 -15.67 23.52 15.32
C GLY A 6 -15.05 23.65 13.93
N GLY A 7 -14.32 22.65 13.42
CA GLY A 7 -13.76 22.65 12.08
C GLY A 7 -13.31 21.23 11.76
N ARG A 8 -13.94 20.56 10.78
CA ARG A 8 -13.79 19.11 10.54
C ARG A 8 -12.33 18.73 10.28
N ARG A 9 -11.56 18.44 11.35
CA ARG A 9 -10.23 17.82 11.28
C ARG A 9 -10.39 16.47 10.57
N ARG A 10 -9.58 16.23 9.54
CA ARG A 10 -9.62 15.01 8.70
C ARG A 10 -9.01 13.78 9.38
N TRP A 11 -8.37 13.98 10.53
CA TRP A 11 -7.69 12.97 11.33
C TRP A 11 -8.05 13.11 12.82
N TRP A 12 -7.80 12.06 13.57
CA TRP A 12 -7.92 12.02 15.03
C TRP A 12 -6.65 12.55 15.69
N TRP A 13 -6.77 13.21 16.84
CA TRP A 13 -5.60 13.53 17.68
C TRP A 13 -5.11 12.25 18.35
N SER A 14 -3.79 12.09 18.48
CA SER A 14 -3.16 10.92 19.09
C SER A 14 -3.05 11.10 20.61
N PRO A 15 -3.82 10.34 21.41
CA PRO A 15 -3.40 9.95 22.75
C PRO A 15 -3.26 8.44 22.76
N VAL A 16 -2.29 7.89 22.03
CA VAL A 16 -1.96 6.46 22.17
C VAL A 16 -1.08 6.31 23.41
N SER A 17 -1.70 6.36 24.59
CA SER A 17 -1.03 6.10 25.87
C SER A 17 -1.74 5.04 26.72
N SER A 18 -2.61 4.20 26.12
CA SER A 18 -3.40 3.22 26.89
C SER A 18 -3.48 1.81 26.29
N VAL A 19 -2.55 1.41 25.40
CA VAL A 19 -2.68 0.12 24.66
C VAL A 19 -1.55 -0.88 24.94
N VAL A 20 -0.58 -0.53 25.79
CA VAL A 20 0.44 -1.49 26.25
C VAL A 20 0.32 -1.61 27.75
N GLY A 21 -0.27 -2.71 28.22
CA GLY A 21 -0.24 -3.08 29.63
C GLY A 21 1.22 -3.28 30.07
N GLU A 22 1.52 -2.89 31.31
CA GLU A 22 2.87 -2.88 31.92
C GLU A 22 3.56 -4.26 32.04
N ASN A 23 2.95 -5.33 31.51
CA ASN A 23 3.51 -6.68 31.56
C ASN A 23 3.72 -7.16 30.13
N GLY A 24 4.99 -7.36 29.74
CA GLY A 24 5.46 -7.72 28.40
C GLY A 24 5.03 -9.09 27.86
N VAL A 25 3.73 -9.39 27.94
CA VAL A 25 3.08 -10.51 27.25
C VAL A 25 2.31 -9.92 26.07
N ASP A 26 2.74 -10.25 24.84
CA ASP A 26 2.13 -9.75 23.61
C ASP A 26 0.78 -10.42 23.32
N ASN A 27 -0.25 -10.02 24.06
CA ASN A 27 -1.63 -10.47 23.80
C ASN A 27 -2.27 -9.78 22.57
N GLY A 28 -1.60 -8.81 21.96
CA GLY A 28 -2.17 -7.98 20.88
C GLY A 28 -2.09 -8.64 19.50
N SER A 29 -1.01 -9.37 19.22
CA SER A 29 -0.82 -10.10 17.96
C SER A 29 -1.90 -11.16 17.75
N ASN A 30 -2.18 -11.99 18.77
CA ASN A 30 -3.23 -13.02 18.71
C ASN A 30 -4.65 -12.45 18.46
N ILE A 31 -4.95 -11.25 19.00
CA ILE A 31 -6.26 -10.59 18.79
C ILE A 31 -6.37 -10.07 17.36
N LEU A 32 -5.33 -9.40 16.86
CA LEU A 32 -5.29 -8.90 15.49
C LEU A 32 -5.35 -10.04 14.48
N GLU A 33 -4.62 -11.13 14.72
CA GLU A 33 -4.64 -12.33 13.88
C GLU A 33 -6.05 -12.93 13.79
N GLY A 34 -6.68 -13.21 14.94
CA GLY A 34 -8.04 -13.74 14.98
C GLY A 34 -9.06 -12.82 14.29
N GLY A 35 -8.98 -11.51 14.55
CA GLY A 35 -9.80 -10.51 13.87
C GLY A 35 -9.54 -10.44 12.36
N GLY A 36 -8.29 -10.61 11.93
CA GLY A 36 -7.88 -10.66 10.54
C GLY A 36 -8.55 -11.80 9.79
N PHE A 37 -8.49 -13.02 10.31
CA PHE A 37 -9.12 -14.18 9.66
C PHE A 37 -10.65 -14.11 9.62
N GLU A 38 -11.30 -13.55 10.65
CA GLU A 38 -12.75 -13.32 10.60
C GLU A 38 -13.14 -12.31 9.51
N LEU A 39 -12.34 -11.26 9.33
CA LEU A 39 -12.53 -10.30 8.24
C LEU A 39 -12.27 -10.94 6.86
N VAL A 40 -11.28 -11.83 6.72
CA VAL A 40 -11.06 -12.60 5.47
C VAL A 40 -12.33 -13.37 5.09
N LYS A 41 -12.90 -14.13 6.02
CA LYS A 41 -14.15 -14.89 5.80
C LYS A 41 -15.30 -13.97 5.39
N TRP A 42 -15.43 -12.82 6.04
CA TRP A 42 -16.45 -11.83 5.71
C TRP A 42 -16.26 -11.27 4.28
N VAL A 43 -15.03 -10.87 3.93
CA VAL A 43 -14.72 -10.30 2.60
C VAL A 43 -15.02 -11.31 1.50
N VAL A 44 -14.63 -12.57 1.69
CA VAL A 44 -14.93 -13.66 0.75
C VAL A 44 -16.44 -13.85 0.59
N LYS A 45 -17.19 -13.84 1.70
CA LYS A 45 -18.65 -13.95 1.66
C LYS A 45 -19.30 -12.81 0.88
N GLU A 46 -18.85 -11.57 1.06
CA GLU A 46 -19.42 -10.42 0.37
C GLU A 46 -19.04 -10.35 -1.12
N THR A 47 -17.77 -10.62 -1.44
CA THR A 47 -17.23 -10.41 -2.79
C THR A 47 -17.40 -11.61 -3.71
N TRP A 48 -17.43 -12.83 -3.17
CA TRP A 48 -17.52 -14.08 -3.94
C TRP A 48 -18.79 -14.86 -3.67
N GLY A 49 -19.22 -14.94 -2.40
CA GLY A 49 -20.42 -15.68 -2.00
C GLY A 49 -21.72 -15.00 -2.46
N ARG A 50 -22.00 -13.81 -1.93
CA ARG A 50 -23.24 -13.05 -2.20
C ARG A 50 -23.38 -12.56 -3.64
N SER A 51 -22.26 -12.34 -4.34
CA SER A 51 -22.28 -12.00 -5.76
C SER A 51 -22.72 -13.18 -6.65
N GLY A 52 -22.80 -14.39 -6.09
CA GLY A 52 -23.04 -15.61 -6.85
C GLY A 52 -21.87 -15.94 -7.78
N ARG A 53 -20.63 -15.67 -7.34
CA ARG A 53 -19.39 -15.82 -8.12
C ARG A 53 -19.35 -14.99 -9.42
N ARG A 54 -20.17 -13.93 -9.50
CA ARG A 54 -20.15 -12.98 -10.62
C ARG A 54 -19.17 -11.85 -10.33
N ILE A 55 -18.20 -11.65 -11.22
CA ILE A 55 -17.20 -10.59 -11.12
C ILE A 55 -17.59 -9.45 -12.05
N LEU A 56 -17.74 -8.25 -11.50
CA LEU A 56 -17.90 -7.00 -12.27
C LEU A 56 -16.59 -6.22 -12.35
N ASP A 57 -15.82 -6.22 -11.28
CA ASP A 57 -14.50 -5.60 -11.17
C ASP A 57 -13.47 -6.69 -10.86
N TYR A 58 -12.53 -6.88 -11.78
CA TYR A 58 -11.49 -7.91 -11.66
C TYR A 58 -10.21 -7.40 -10.98
N THR A 59 -10.10 -6.10 -10.69
CA THR A 59 -8.83 -5.48 -10.28
C THR A 59 -8.39 -5.88 -8.87
N VAL A 60 -7.09 -5.70 -8.57
CA VAL A 60 -6.59 -5.81 -7.18
C VAL A 60 -7.11 -4.65 -6.34
N TYR A 61 -7.23 -3.46 -6.93
CA TYR A 61 -7.63 -2.23 -6.26
C TYR A 61 -9.00 -2.37 -5.58
N THR A 62 -10.05 -2.57 -6.37
CA THR A 62 -11.44 -2.57 -5.90
C THR A 62 -12.19 -3.88 -6.14
N GLY A 63 -11.59 -4.79 -6.90
CA GLY A 63 -12.23 -5.98 -7.43
C GLY A 63 -11.93 -7.29 -6.72
N ALA A 64 -12.38 -8.37 -7.35
CA ALA A 64 -12.28 -9.73 -6.81
C ALA A 64 -10.83 -10.24 -6.73
N LEU A 65 -9.91 -9.71 -7.54
CA LEU A 65 -8.50 -10.08 -7.42
C LEU A 65 -7.87 -9.54 -6.13
N GLY A 66 -8.42 -8.45 -5.57
CA GLY A 66 -8.07 -7.99 -4.22
C GLY A 66 -8.44 -9.02 -3.14
N THR A 67 -9.61 -9.66 -3.28
CA THR A 67 -10.02 -10.79 -2.44
C THR A 67 -9.09 -11.98 -2.61
N ALA A 68 -8.74 -12.34 -3.85
CA ALA A 68 -7.79 -13.42 -4.11
C ALA A 68 -6.43 -13.14 -3.46
N TYR A 69 -5.95 -11.89 -3.54
CA TYR A 69 -4.67 -11.53 -2.95
C TYR A 69 -4.69 -11.59 -1.41
N LEU A 70 -5.81 -11.21 -0.79
CA LEU A 70 -6.02 -11.38 0.65
C LEU A 70 -6.07 -12.87 1.05
N LEU A 71 -6.75 -13.72 0.29
CA LEU A 71 -6.75 -15.18 0.52
C LEU A 71 -5.34 -15.77 0.39
N PHE A 72 -4.55 -15.31 -0.58
CA PHE A 72 -3.17 -15.74 -0.71
C PHE A 72 -2.34 -15.35 0.51
N LYS A 73 -2.53 -14.14 1.05
CA LYS A 73 -1.88 -13.72 2.32
C LYS A 73 -2.31 -14.61 3.49
N ALA A 74 -3.60 -14.94 3.61
CA ALA A 74 -4.09 -15.87 4.64
C ALA A 74 -3.47 -17.27 4.50
N TYR A 75 -3.32 -17.77 3.26
CA TYR A 75 -2.62 -19.01 2.97
C TYR A 75 -1.14 -18.96 3.38
N GLN A 76 -0.44 -17.86 3.15
CA GLN A 76 0.98 -17.75 3.53
C GLN A 76 1.21 -17.89 5.04
N ILE A 77 0.23 -17.50 5.86
CA ILE A 77 0.30 -17.62 7.32
C ILE A 77 -0.11 -19.01 7.80
N THR A 78 -1.23 -19.52 7.27
CA THR A 78 -1.87 -20.75 7.80
C THR A 78 -1.47 -22.02 7.08
N ASN A 79 -0.92 -21.91 5.87
CA ASN A 79 -0.76 -22.98 4.90
C ASN A 79 -2.08 -23.72 4.57
N ASN A 80 -3.24 -23.09 4.81
CA ASN A 80 -4.55 -23.66 4.52
C ASN A 80 -4.77 -23.79 3.00
N LYS A 81 -4.82 -25.03 2.51
CA LYS A 81 -4.94 -25.29 1.08
C LYS A 81 -6.28 -24.83 0.50
N ASP A 82 -7.35 -24.80 1.29
CA ASP A 82 -8.66 -24.34 0.82
C ASP A 82 -8.63 -22.86 0.41
N ASP A 83 -7.91 -22.02 1.16
CA ASP A 83 -7.70 -20.61 0.82
C ASP A 83 -6.92 -20.48 -0.49
N LEU A 84 -5.92 -21.33 -0.71
CA LEU A 84 -5.14 -21.38 -1.96
C LEU A 84 -5.99 -21.85 -3.16
N TYR A 85 -6.85 -22.86 -2.96
CA TYR A 85 -7.78 -23.34 -4.00
C TYR A 85 -8.78 -22.24 -4.38
N LEU A 86 -9.40 -21.60 -3.39
CA LEU A 86 -10.36 -20.52 -3.62
C LEU A 86 -9.71 -19.30 -4.27
N CYS A 87 -8.51 -18.93 -3.82
CA CYS A 87 -7.69 -17.90 -4.46
C CYS A 87 -7.51 -18.18 -5.96
N SER A 88 -7.14 -19.42 -6.31
CA SER A 88 -6.97 -19.84 -7.70
C SER A 88 -8.27 -19.81 -8.51
N GLU A 89 -9.41 -20.19 -7.91
CA GLU A 89 -10.72 -20.09 -8.59
C GLU A 89 -11.09 -18.64 -8.92
N ILE A 90 -10.91 -17.72 -7.96
CA ILE A 90 -11.20 -16.30 -8.16
C ILE A 90 -10.28 -15.72 -9.25
N ILE A 91 -8.99 -16.06 -9.26
CA ILE A 91 -8.04 -15.60 -10.29
C ILE A 91 -8.48 -16.06 -11.68
N LYS A 92 -8.91 -17.31 -11.86
CA LYS A 92 -9.39 -17.82 -13.16
C LYS A 92 -10.64 -17.08 -13.64
N ALA A 93 -11.53 -16.72 -12.72
CA ALA A 93 -12.71 -15.91 -13.05
C ALA A 93 -12.30 -14.47 -13.41
N CYS A 94 -11.36 -13.86 -12.68
CA CYS A 94 -10.79 -12.55 -13.02
C CYS A 94 -10.13 -12.56 -14.41
N ASP A 95 -9.35 -13.60 -14.74
CA ASP A 95 -8.73 -13.76 -16.06
C ASP A 95 -9.77 -13.75 -17.17
N THR A 96 -10.86 -14.50 -16.99
CA THR A 96 -11.97 -14.54 -17.94
C THR A 96 -12.63 -13.17 -18.16
N VAL A 97 -12.93 -12.44 -17.08
CA VAL A 97 -13.56 -11.11 -17.16
C VAL A 97 -12.60 -10.04 -17.69
N SER A 98 -11.30 -10.20 -17.45
CA SER A 98 -10.30 -9.21 -17.83
C SER A 98 -9.88 -9.26 -19.30
N ARG A 99 -10.31 -10.27 -20.08
CA ARG A 99 -9.81 -10.54 -21.45
C ARG A 99 -9.76 -9.31 -22.36
N ASP A 100 -10.81 -8.51 -22.37
CA ASP A 100 -10.94 -7.33 -23.24
C ASP A 100 -10.38 -6.04 -22.62
N SER A 101 -9.84 -6.12 -21.40
CA SER A 101 -9.34 -4.95 -20.70
C SER A 101 -8.00 -4.48 -21.26
N ARG A 102 -7.86 -3.15 -21.35
CA ARG A 102 -6.63 -2.46 -21.76
C ARG A 102 -5.73 -2.08 -20.58
N GLN A 103 -6.17 -2.29 -19.34
CA GLN A 103 -5.37 -1.94 -18.17
C GLN A 103 -4.25 -2.97 -17.97
N VAL A 104 -3.02 -2.49 -17.75
CA VAL A 104 -1.81 -3.32 -17.78
C VAL A 104 -1.13 -3.50 -16.42
N THR A 105 -1.46 -2.67 -15.43
CA THR A 105 -0.72 -2.64 -14.15
C THR A 105 -1.08 -3.82 -13.24
N PHE A 106 -0.28 -4.03 -12.19
CA PHE A 106 -0.60 -5.00 -11.14
C PHE A 106 -1.90 -4.62 -10.41
N ILE A 107 -1.99 -3.36 -9.95
CA ILE A 107 -3.07 -2.92 -9.07
C ILE A 107 -4.42 -2.81 -9.80
N CYS A 108 -4.43 -2.32 -11.04
CA CYS A 108 -5.68 -2.01 -11.77
C CYS A 108 -5.87 -2.82 -13.06
N GLY A 109 -4.94 -3.70 -13.43
CA GLY A 109 -4.93 -4.31 -14.75
C GLY A 109 -4.63 -5.79 -14.77
N ARG A 110 -4.43 -6.29 -15.99
CA ARG A 110 -4.18 -7.71 -16.26
C ARG A 110 -2.82 -8.17 -15.74
N GLY A 111 -1.87 -7.26 -15.54
CA GLY A 111 -0.60 -7.56 -14.89
C GLY A 111 -0.79 -8.21 -13.52
N GLY A 112 -1.80 -7.77 -12.76
CA GLY A 112 -2.13 -8.37 -11.45
C GLY A 112 -2.66 -9.78 -11.56
N VAL A 113 -3.57 -10.00 -12.52
CA VAL A 113 -4.17 -11.31 -12.78
C VAL A 113 -3.07 -12.33 -13.12
N TYR A 114 -2.18 -11.95 -14.04
CA TYR A 114 -1.14 -12.86 -14.54
C TYR A 114 -0.05 -13.10 -13.49
N ALA A 115 0.41 -12.05 -12.79
CA ALA A 115 1.44 -12.19 -11.78
C ALA A 115 0.96 -13.05 -10.60
N LEU A 116 -0.21 -12.73 -10.03
CA LEU A 116 -0.77 -13.49 -8.92
C LEU A 116 -1.14 -14.91 -9.36
N GLY A 117 -1.69 -15.06 -10.57
CA GLY A 117 -2.01 -16.36 -11.15
C GLY A 117 -0.81 -17.29 -11.29
N ALA A 118 0.31 -16.78 -11.80
CA ALA A 118 1.55 -17.56 -11.92
C ALA A 118 2.07 -18.01 -10.54
N VAL A 119 2.13 -17.09 -9.56
CA VAL A 119 2.60 -17.41 -8.20
C VAL A 119 1.70 -18.44 -7.53
N VAL A 120 0.37 -18.26 -7.59
CA VAL A 120 -0.60 -19.19 -7.00
C VAL A 120 -0.54 -20.55 -7.69
N ALA A 121 -0.43 -20.59 -9.02
CA ALA A 121 -0.29 -21.84 -9.77
C ALA A 121 0.99 -22.59 -9.35
N LYS A 122 2.11 -21.89 -9.16
CA LYS A 122 3.37 -22.46 -8.66
C LYS A 122 3.19 -23.07 -7.25
N HIS A 123 2.54 -22.36 -6.33
CA HIS A 123 2.27 -22.90 -4.98
C HIS A 123 1.32 -24.10 -4.98
N ARG A 124 0.47 -24.23 -6.01
CA ARG A 124 -0.40 -25.40 -6.22
C ARG A 124 0.30 -26.57 -6.91
N GLY A 125 1.54 -26.40 -7.39
CA GLY A 125 2.22 -27.38 -8.23
C GLY A 125 1.63 -27.51 -9.64
N ASP A 126 0.81 -26.54 -10.08
CA ASP A 126 0.20 -26.52 -11.41
C ASP A 126 1.14 -25.83 -12.41
N VAL A 127 2.14 -26.57 -12.88
CA VAL A 127 3.19 -26.06 -13.79
C VAL A 127 2.58 -25.54 -15.10
N GLY A 128 1.60 -26.24 -15.66
CA GLY A 128 0.96 -25.84 -16.91
C GLY A 128 0.23 -24.49 -16.80
N LEU A 129 -0.51 -24.27 -15.71
CA LEU A 129 -1.16 -22.99 -15.46
C LEU A 129 -0.16 -21.88 -15.14
N CYS A 130 0.94 -22.21 -14.44
CA CYS A 130 2.02 -21.27 -14.18
C CYS A 130 2.62 -20.75 -15.50
N ASP A 131 3.01 -21.66 -16.39
CA ASP A 131 3.58 -21.33 -17.70
C ASP A 131 2.58 -20.55 -18.57
N GLN A 132 1.30 -20.92 -18.52
CA GLN A 132 0.23 -20.17 -19.20
C GLN A 132 0.19 -18.69 -18.78
N TYR A 133 0.34 -18.39 -17.49
CA TYR A 133 0.37 -17.01 -17.02
C TYR A 133 1.69 -16.31 -17.31
N LEU A 134 2.83 -17.01 -17.18
CA LEU A 134 4.15 -16.43 -17.46
C LEU A 134 4.32 -16.02 -18.92
N THR A 135 3.80 -16.81 -19.87
CA THR A 135 3.81 -16.47 -21.30
C THR A 135 3.03 -15.20 -21.66
N LYS A 136 2.26 -14.63 -20.72
CA LYS A 136 1.59 -13.32 -20.90
C LYS A 136 2.52 -12.14 -20.66
N PHE A 137 3.65 -12.34 -19.99
CA PHE A 137 4.69 -11.32 -19.82
C PHE A 137 5.72 -11.44 -20.94
N LYS A 138 6.08 -10.31 -21.57
CA LYS A 138 7.15 -10.23 -22.59
C LYS A 138 8.27 -9.31 -22.06
N GLU A 139 9.52 -9.65 -22.36
CA GLU A 139 10.75 -8.96 -21.90
C GLU A 139 10.96 -7.56 -22.53
N ARG A 140 11.81 -6.71 -21.90
CA ARG A 140 11.53 -5.29 -21.62
C ARG A 140 12.45 -4.27 -22.33
N LEU A 141 11.83 -3.30 -23.04
CA LEU A 141 12.36 -1.98 -23.45
C LEU A 141 11.85 -0.82 -22.56
N VAL A 142 11.15 -1.15 -21.47
CA VAL A 142 10.31 -0.19 -20.72
C VAL A 142 11.10 0.66 -19.72
N VAL A 143 12.21 0.17 -19.14
CA VAL A 143 13.02 0.98 -18.21
C VAL A 143 13.65 2.17 -18.95
N ASP A 144 14.31 1.92 -20.08
CA ASP A 144 14.89 2.97 -20.92
C ASP A 144 13.82 4.00 -21.34
N GLU A 145 12.62 3.56 -21.73
CA GLU A 145 11.55 4.49 -22.10
C GLU A 145 11.04 5.31 -20.91
N ILE A 146 10.94 4.74 -19.70
CA ILE A 146 10.57 5.48 -18.49
C ILE A 146 11.63 6.55 -18.18
N ILE A 147 12.91 6.22 -18.24
CA ILE A 147 14.01 7.16 -18.01
C ILE A 147 14.01 8.26 -19.08
N ASN A 148 13.98 7.88 -20.36
CA ASN A 148 14.03 8.81 -21.47
C ASN A 148 12.83 9.76 -21.47
N SER A 149 11.62 9.24 -21.21
CA SER A 149 10.42 10.06 -21.06
C SER A 149 10.52 11.02 -19.88
N GLY A 150 11.02 10.54 -18.74
CA GLY A 150 11.25 11.35 -17.53
C GLY A 150 12.20 12.52 -17.78
N ARG A 151 13.32 12.26 -18.46
CA ARG A 151 14.31 13.27 -18.85
C ARG A 151 13.76 14.28 -19.86
N ARG A 152 12.91 13.86 -20.80
CA ARG A 152 12.31 14.74 -21.81
C ARG A 152 11.35 15.75 -21.19
N LEU A 153 10.55 15.33 -20.22
CA LEU A 153 9.60 16.22 -19.54
C LEU A 153 10.25 17.04 -18.41
N ALA A 154 11.42 16.61 -17.92
CA ALA A 154 12.17 17.35 -16.93
C ALA A 154 12.62 18.72 -17.47
N ASN A 155 12.39 19.77 -16.67
CA ASN A 155 12.96 21.08 -16.95
C ASN A 155 14.45 21.06 -16.57
N LYS A 156 15.32 21.38 -17.54
CA LYS A 156 16.78 21.46 -17.35
C LYS A 156 17.10 22.30 -16.09
N GLY A 157 17.55 21.65 -15.01
CA GLY A 157 18.14 22.30 -13.84
C GLY A 157 17.41 22.20 -12.49
N ARG A 158 16.26 21.51 -12.34
CA ARG A 158 15.59 21.38 -11.01
C ARG A 158 15.29 19.95 -10.56
N CYS A 159 14.51 19.20 -11.33
CA CYS A 159 14.16 17.80 -11.02
C CYS A 159 14.63 16.94 -12.20
N PRO A 160 15.53 15.96 -12.02
CA PRO A 160 16.10 15.19 -13.14
C PRO A 160 15.07 14.38 -13.94
N LEU A 161 14.07 13.81 -13.26
CA LEU A 161 12.97 13.10 -13.89
C LEU A 161 11.64 13.76 -13.54
N MET A 162 10.77 13.92 -14.53
CA MET A 162 9.41 14.42 -14.34
C MET A 162 8.41 13.62 -15.16
N TYR A 163 7.20 13.44 -14.62
CA TYR A 163 6.14 12.64 -15.26
C TYR A 163 4.79 13.31 -15.08
N GLU A 164 3.89 13.05 -16.02
CA GLU A 164 2.52 13.58 -16.01
C GLU A 164 1.52 12.42 -16.12
N TRP A 165 0.43 12.52 -15.36
CA TRP A 165 -0.74 11.66 -15.52
C TRP A 165 -2.00 12.52 -15.44
N HIS A 166 -2.90 12.41 -16.43
CA HIS A 166 -4.11 13.25 -16.56
C HIS A 166 -3.82 14.76 -16.43
N GLY A 167 -2.79 15.27 -17.11
CA GLY A 167 -2.46 16.70 -17.12
C GLY A 167 -1.84 17.22 -15.81
N LYS A 168 -1.39 16.34 -14.91
CA LYS A 168 -0.80 16.72 -13.62
C LYS A 168 0.49 15.98 -13.32
N ASN A 169 1.46 16.73 -12.80
CA ASN A 169 2.75 16.22 -12.35
C ASN A 169 2.63 15.75 -10.89
N TYR A 170 2.08 14.56 -10.67
CA TYR A 170 1.86 14.01 -9.33
C TYR A 170 3.17 13.62 -8.64
N TRP A 171 3.16 13.70 -7.31
CA TRP A 171 4.32 13.34 -6.48
C TRP A 171 4.16 12.04 -5.71
N GLY A 172 2.92 11.68 -5.35
CA GLY A 172 2.64 10.53 -4.48
C GLY A 172 2.85 9.16 -5.14
N ALA A 173 2.67 8.10 -4.35
CA ALA A 173 3.01 6.72 -4.73
C ALA A 173 2.11 6.16 -5.86
N ALA A 174 0.83 6.52 -5.88
CA ALA A 174 -0.12 5.88 -6.79
C ALA A 174 0.06 6.32 -8.26
N HIS A 175 0.37 7.60 -8.49
CA HIS A 175 0.33 8.21 -9.83
C HIS A 175 1.52 9.13 -10.12
N GLY A 176 2.51 9.20 -9.24
CA GLY A 176 3.52 10.25 -9.26
C GLY A 176 4.95 9.77 -9.06
N LEU A 177 5.83 10.75 -8.86
CA LEU A 177 7.28 10.56 -8.73
C LEU A 177 7.65 9.46 -7.73
N ALA A 178 7.05 9.46 -6.53
CA ALA A 178 7.39 8.48 -5.49
C ALA A 178 7.21 7.04 -5.96
N GLY A 179 6.12 6.73 -6.67
CA GLY A 179 5.86 5.38 -7.17
C GLY A 179 6.78 4.98 -8.31
N ILE A 180 7.07 5.92 -9.22
CA ILE A 180 7.97 5.66 -10.34
C ILE A 180 9.39 5.41 -9.83
N MET A 181 9.89 6.25 -8.91
CA MET A 181 11.20 6.07 -8.29
C MET A 181 11.25 4.75 -7.50
N HIS A 182 10.17 4.41 -6.78
CA HIS A 182 10.08 3.16 -6.04
C HIS A 182 10.28 1.93 -6.94
N VAL A 183 9.65 1.91 -8.12
CA VAL A 183 9.80 0.80 -9.09
C VAL A 183 11.18 0.83 -9.76
N LEU A 184 11.70 2.00 -10.12
CA LEU A 184 13.02 2.11 -10.76
C LEU A 184 14.15 1.59 -9.87
N MET A 185 14.02 1.72 -8.55
CA MET A 185 15.02 1.20 -7.60
C MET A 185 15.07 -0.34 -7.51
N ASP A 186 14.08 -1.07 -8.06
CA ASP A 186 14.16 -2.54 -8.20
C ASP A 186 14.83 -2.98 -9.50
N MET A 187 15.14 -2.04 -10.40
CA MET A 187 15.66 -2.34 -11.72
C MET A 187 17.18 -2.19 -11.75
N GLU A 188 17.82 -2.88 -12.70
CA GLU A 188 19.20 -2.60 -13.05
C GLU A 188 19.27 -1.27 -13.81
N LEU A 189 19.85 -0.26 -13.18
CA LEU A 189 19.99 1.09 -13.71
C LEU A 189 21.45 1.40 -14.04
N LYS A 190 21.67 2.20 -15.08
CA LYS A 190 22.99 2.76 -15.39
C LYS A 190 23.41 3.78 -14.32
N PRO A 191 24.71 4.04 -14.11
CA PRO A 191 25.16 4.98 -13.07
C PRO A 191 24.53 6.38 -13.16
N ASP A 192 24.33 6.91 -14.36
CA ASP A 192 23.66 8.20 -14.58
C ASP A 192 22.16 8.16 -14.26
N GLU A 193 21.51 7.03 -14.51
CA GLU A 193 20.10 6.80 -14.19
C GLU A 193 19.88 6.67 -12.68
N VAL A 194 20.84 6.06 -11.96
CA VAL A 194 20.85 6.03 -10.48
C VAL A 194 20.92 7.45 -9.92
N GLU A 195 21.79 8.30 -10.46
CA GLU A 195 21.90 9.70 -10.01
C GLU A 195 20.64 10.53 -10.35
N ASP A 196 19.96 10.23 -11.45
CA ASP A 196 18.66 10.84 -11.77
C ASP A 196 17.57 10.46 -10.76
N VAL A 197 17.52 9.19 -10.35
CA VAL A 197 16.59 8.70 -9.32
C VAL A 197 16.88 9.39 -7.99
N LYS A 198 18.14 9.37 -7.53
CA LYS A 198 18.55 10.05 -6.28
C LYS A 198 18.24 11.55 -6.34
N GLY A 199 18.58 12.20 -7.45
CA GLY A 199 18.36 13.63 -7.64
C GLY A 199 16.87 14.00 -7.63
N THR A 200 16.02 13.14 -8.19
CA THR A 200 14.55 13.30 -8.14
C THR A 200 14.01 13.17 -6.72
N LEU A 201 14.49 12.18 -5.95
CA LEU A 201 14.10 12.02 -4.55
C LEU A 201 14.57 13.21 -3.68
N ARG A 202 15.81 13.65 -3.85
CA ARG A 202 16.35 14.85 -3.17
C ARG A 202 15.58 16.11 -3.55
N PHE A 203 15.15 16.24 -4.79
CA PHE A 203 14.26 17.33 -5.21
C PHE A 203 12.95 17.30 -4.42
N MET A 204 12.32 16.13 -4.25
CA MET A 204 11.10 16.00 -3.44
C MET A 204 11.34 16.39 -1.98
N ILE A 205 12.43 15.91 -1.36
CA ILE A 205 12.79 16.20 0.04
C ILE A 205 12.95 17.71 0.26
N ARG A 206 13.69 18.39 -0.62
CA ARG A 206 13.97 19.84 -0.51
C ARG A 206 12.74 20.72 -0.71
N ASN A 207 11.72 20.21 -1.38
CA ASN A 207 10.52 20.96 -1.77
C ASN A 207 9.25 20.42 -1.08
N ARG A 208 9.39 19.72 0.05
CA ARG A 208 8.27 19.35 0.94
C ARG A 208 7.69 20.60 1.63
N PHE A 209 6.47 20.50 2.14
CA PHE A 209 5.85 21.58 2.90
C PHE A 209 6.59 21.87 4.21
N PRO A 210 6.44 23.07 4.80
CA PRO A 210 7.00 23.38 6.13
C PRO A 210 6.58 22.41 7.23
N SER A 211 5.43 21.75 7.09
CA SER A 211 4.97 20.71 8.03
C SER A 211 5.74 19.38 7.94
N GLY A 212 6.61 19.21 6.94
CA GLY A 212 7.26 17.96 6.57
C GLY A 212 6.46 17.09 5.59
N ASN A 213 5.18 17.40 5.35
CA ASN A 213 4.35 16.65 4.39
C ASN A 213 4.71 16.96 2.93
N TYR A 214 4.29 16.12 1.99
CA TYR A 214 4.60 16.28 0.57
C TYR A 214 3.39 16.77 -0.24
N PRO A 215 3.59 17.67 -1.22
CA PRO A 215 2.56 18.07 -2.18
C PRO A 215 1.92 16.89 -2.90
N SER A 216 0.64 17.00 -3.26
CA SER A 216 -0.01 15.98 -4.10
C SER A 216 0.56 15.97 -5.52
N SER A 217 0.89 17.16 -6.03
CA SER A 217 1.41 17.42 -7.37
C SER A 217 2.26 18.68 -7.36
N HIS A 218 3.07 18.86 -8.40
CA HIS A 218 3.87 20.06 -8.61
C HIS A 218 3.00 21.33 -8.54
N GLY A 219 3.49 22.36 -7.84
CA GLY A 219 2.78 23.64 -7.65
C GLY A 219 1.59 23.61 -6.69
N SER A 220 1.26 22.46 -6.08
CA SER A 220 0.17 22.42 -5.10
C SER A 220 0.58 23.07 -3.77
N GLU A 221 -0.20 24.04 -3.32
CA GLU A 221 -0.01 24.71 -2.02
C GLU A 221 -0.87 24.09 -0.90
N SER A 222 -1.63 23.03 -1.21
CA SER A 222 -2.61 22.44 -0.28
C SER A 222 -2.02 21.30 0.54
N ASP A 223 -1.54 21.60 1.74
CA ASP A 223 -1.01 20.62 2.70
C ASP A 223 -2.12 19.91 3.49
N ARG A 224 -2.79 18.95 2.85
CA ARG A 224 -3.96 18.26 3.45
C ARG A 224 -3.98 16.74 3.37
N LEU A 225 -3.25 16.14 2.43
CA LEU A 225 -3.31 14.70 2.16
C LEU A 225 -2.13 14.00 2.84
N VAL A 226 -2.41 12.99 3.66
CA VAL A 226 -1.41 12.15 4.35
C VAL A 226 -1.78 10.69 4.06
N HIS A 227 -1.70 10.34 2.78
CA HIS A 227 -2.19 9.08 2.23
C HIS A 227 -1.05 8.36 1.51
N TRP A 228 -1.23 7.06 1.24
CA TRP A 228 -0.34 6.33 0.33
C TRP A 228 -0.39 6.96 -1.08
N CYS A 229 -1.58 7.21 -1.62
CA CYS A 229 -1.70 7.76 -2.97
C CYS A 229 -1.12 9.17 -3.11
N HIS A 230 -1.23 10.02 -2.08
CA HIS A 230 -0.75 11.40 -2.08
C HIS A 230 -0.36 11.85 -0.67
N GLY A 231 0.88 12.33 -0.52
CA GLY A 231 1.42 12.89 0.72
C GLY A 231 2.49 12.01 1.36
N ALA A 232 2.77 12.29 2.64
CA ALA A 232 3.89 11.71 3.37
C ALA A 232 3.88 10.18 3.40
N SER A 233 2.74 9.51 3.49
CA SER A 233 2.73 8.05 3.67
C SER A 233 3.35 7.31 2.48
N GLY A 234 2.91 7.62 1.25
CA GLY A 234 3.48 6.98 0.06
C GLY A 234 4.94 7.36 -0.19
N VAL A 235 5.29 8.62 0.10
CA VAL A 235 6.67 9.11 -0.04
C VAL A 235 7.60 8.46 1.00
N ALA A 236 7.13 8.27 2.24
CA ALA A 236 7.90 7.61 3.30
C ALA A 236 8.31 6.19 2.90
N LEU A 237 7.38 5.40 2.34
CA LEU A 237 7.69 4.04 1.86
C LEU A 237 8.75 4.05 0.75
N THR A 238 8.69 5.02 -0.17
CA THR A 238 9.74 5.19 -1.20
C THR A 238 11.09 5.60 -0.59
N LEU A 239 11.09 6.48 0.40
CA LEU A 239 12.32 6.93 1.05
C LEU A 239 12.96 5.85 1.93
N VAL A 240 12.15 4.99 2.56
CA VAL A 240 12.63 3.77 3.23
C VAL A 240 13.41 2.91 2.23
N LYS A 241 12.80 2.60 1.09
CA LYS A 241 13.48 1.84 0.03
C LYS A 241 14.74 2.51 -0.48
N ALA A 242 14.72 3.83 -0.67
CA ALA A 242 15.90 4.57 -1.09
C ALA A 242 17.04 4.48 -0.06
N ALA A 243 16.72 4.49 1.23
CA ALA A 243 17.71 4.28 2.29
C ALA A 243 18.28 2.85 2.26
N GLU A 244 17.46 1.83 2.00
CA GLU A 244 17.91 0.42 1.86
C GLU A 244 18.83 0.24 0.64
N VAL A 245 18.42 0.77 -0.51
CA VAL A 245 19.13 0.57 -1.78
C VAL A 245 20.41 1.41 -1.87
N PHE A 246 20.39 2.64 -1.37
CA PHE A 246 21.53 3.55 -1.52
C PHE A 246 22.40 3.70 -0.27
N GLY A 247 21.94 3.28 0.91
CA GLY A 247 22.67 3.44 2.17
C GLY A 247 22.90 4.91 2.56
N ASP A 248 22.10 5.83 2.04
CA ASP A 248 22.26 7.28 2.24
C ASP A 248 21.46 7.77 3.47
N GLU A 249 22.17 8.38 4.43
CA GLU A 249 21.59 8.91 5.66
C GLU A 249 20.55 10.02 5.42
N GLU A 250 20.66 10.78 4.32
CA GLU A 250 19.67 11.79 3.93
C GLU A 250 18.30 11.16 3.68
N PHE A 251 18.26 10.01 2.99
CA PHE A 251 17.01 9.28 2.73
C PHE A 251 16.44 8.67 3.99
N LEU A 252 17.28 8.08 4.86
CA LEU A 252 16.85 7.55 6.15
C LEU A 252 16.19 8.64 7.01
N LYS A 253 16.86 9.79 7.15
CA LYS A 253 16.32 10.92 7.92
C LYS A 253 15.02 11.43 7.33
N ALA A 254 14.95 11.59 6.02
CA ALA A 254 13.74 12.06 5.35
C ALA A 254 12.57 11.07 5.47
N ALA A 255 12.85 9.75 5.49
CA ALA A 255 11.84 8.72 5.74
C ALA A 255 11.29 8.82 7.17
N ILE A 256 12.16 8.98 8.17
CA ILE A 256 11.77 9.16 9.57
C ILE A 256 10.93 10.44 9.74
N ASP A 257 11.36 11.57 9.17
CA ASP A 257 10.60 12.82 9.20
C ASP A 257 9.20 12.67 8.58
N ALA A 258 9.09 11.94 7.46
CA ALA A 258 7.80 11.64 6.84
C ALA A 258 6.94 10.72 7.75
N GLY A 259 7.57 9.78 8.45
CA GLY A 259 6.94 8.97 9.50
C GLY A 259 6.37 9.81 10.64
N GLU A 260 7.05 10.88 11.07
CA GLU A 260 6.53 11.81 12.07
C GLU A 260 5.26 12.54 11.58
N VAL A 261 5.20 12.92 10.31
CA VAL A 261 3.97 13.48 9.71
C VAL A 261 2.82 12.48 9.82
N VAL A 262 3.08 11.22 9.48
CA VAL A 262 2.08 10.15 9.52
C VAL A 262 1.66 9.85 10.97
N TRP A 263 2.57 9.90 11.93
CA TRP A 263 2.23 9.73 13.34
C TRP A 263 1.28 10.82 13.84
N ASN A 264 1.55 12.07 13.48
CA ASN A 264 0.78 13.21 13.96
C ASN A 264 -0.54 13.44 13.20
N ARG A 265 -0.64 13.02 11.93
CA ARG A 265 -1.75 13.38 11.02
C ARG A 265 -2.34 12.19 10.25
N GLY A 266 -1.80 10.99 10.42
CA GLY A 266 -2.13 9.79 9.64
C GLY A 266 -3.23 8.91 10.22
N LEU A 267 -3.79 9.23 11.40
CA LEU A 267 -4.98 8.54 11.92
C LEU A 267 -6.23 9.09 11.22
N LEU A 268 -6.40 8.71 9.96
CA LEU A 268 -7.41 9.25 9.05
C LEU A 268 -8.84 8.81 9.42
N LYS A 269 -9.85 9.57 9.00
CA LYS A 269 -11.26 9.15 9.08
C LYS A 269 -11.68 8.20 7.95
N ARG A 270 -10.81 7.27 7.56
CA ARG A 270 -11.02 6.27 6.50
C ARG A 270 -10.27 4.98 6.82
N VAL A 271 -10.83 3.84 6.42
CA VAL A 271 -10.29 2.52 6.81
C VAL A 271 -9.18 1.99 5.89
N GLY A 272 -9.31 2.10 4.56
CA GLY A 272 -8.54 1.31 3.59
C GLY A 272 -7.04 1.61 3.45
N LEU A 273 -6.40 0.93 2.48
CA LEU A 273 -4.96 1.04 2.20
C LEU A 273 -4.58 2.29 1.40
N CYS A 274 -5.38 2.70 0.43
CA CYS A 274 -5.01 3.77 -0.48
C CYS A 274 -4.88 5.12 0.23
N HIS A 275 -5.81 5.39 1.15
CA HIS A 275 -5.95 6.66 1.85
C HIS A 275 -6.71 6.51 3.17
N GLY A 276 -6.37 5.48 3.95
CA GLY A 276 -6.93 5.20 5.27
C GLY A 276 -5.87 4.81 6.28
N ILE A 277 -6.33 4.49 7.50
CA ILE A 277 -5.43 4.11 8.60
C ILE A 277 -4.63 2.85 8.25
N SER A 278 -5.26 1.87 7.59
CA SER A 278 -4.58 0.61 7.22
C SER A 278 -3.34 0.87 6.38
N GLY A 279 -3.43 1.74 5.37
CA GLY A 279 -2.29 2.09 4.54
C GLY A 279 -1.20 2.85 5.27
N ASN A 280 -1.60 3.73 6.19
CA ASN A 280 -0.66 4.51 6.97
C ASN A 280 0.09 3.67 8.02
N THR A 281 -0.49 2.55 8.47
CA THR A 281 0.21 1.58 9.35
C THR A 281 1.51 1.06 8.73
N TYR A 282 1.53 0.83 7.41
CA TYR A 282 2.71 0.32 6.70
C TYR A 282 3.92 1.25 6.76
N VAL A 283 3.72 2.56 6.96
CA VAL A 283 4.84 3.50 7.11
C VAL A 283 5.69 3.13 8.33
N PHE A 284 5.02 2.77 9.44
CA PHE A 284 5.72 2.38 10.65
C PHE A 284 6.29 0.96 10.56
N LEU A 285 5.62 0.05 9.85
CA LEU A 285 6.19 -1.28 9.56
C LEU A 285 7.47 -1.13 8.72
N ALA A 286 7.46 -0.32 7.67
CA ALA A 286 8.62 -0.06 6.83
C ALA A 286 9.78 0.56 7.61
N LEU A 287 9.50 1.57 8.45
CA LEU A 287 10.52 2.16 9.31
C LEU A 287 11.05 1.19 10.37
N TYR A 288 10.20 0.29 10.89
CA TYR A 288 10.63 -0.76 11.80
C TYR A 288 11.59 -1.73 11.11
N ARG A 289 11.25 -2.22 9.92
CA ARG A 289 12.12 -3.12 9.13
C ARG A 289 13.48 -2.47 8.82
N LEU A 290 13.48 -1.21 8.39
CA LEU A 290 14.69 -0.48 8.06
C LEU A 290 15.60 -0.23 9.28
N THR A 291 15.02 0.09 10.44
CA THR A 291 15.80 0.63 11.57
C THR A 291 15.95 -0.34 12.74
N GLY A 292 15.15 -1.39 12.82
CA GLY A 292 15.03 -2.26 13.99
C GLY A 292 14.49 -1.58 15.26
N LYS A 293 14.08 -0.31 15.20
CA LYS A 293 13.63 0.46 16.38
C LYS A 293 12.21 0.08 16.75
N VAL A 294 12.05 -0.52 17.93
CA VAL A 294 10.76 -1.00 18.48
C VAL A 294 9.71 0.13 18.60
N GLU A 295 10.12 1.39 18.68
CA GLU A 295 9.21 2.53 18.65
C GLU A 295 8.31 2.54 17.40
N PHE A 296 8.85 2.21 16.22
CA PHE A 296 8.02 2.17 15.01
C PHE A 296 7.06 0.98 15.04
N LEU A 297 7.47 -0.16 15.58
CA LEU A 297 6.56 -1.29 15.80
C LEU A 297 5.41 -0.92 16.75
N TYR A 298 5.70 -0.17 17.81
CA TYR A 298 4.67 0.37 18.70
C TYR A 298 3.66 1.25 17.96
N ARG A 299 4.12 2.15 17.08
CA ARG A 299 3.24 3.02 16.28
C ARG A 299 2.39 2.23 15.28
N ALA A 300 2.95 1.19 14.65
CA ALA A 300 2.19 0.28 13.80
C ALA A 300 1.07 -0.43 14.59
N LYS A 301 1.42 -1.01 15.74
CA LYS A 301 0.47 -1.68 16.66
C LYS A 301 -0.61 -0.72 17.14
N ALA A 302 -0.27 0.52 17.45
CA ALA A 302 -1.23 1.54 17.85
C ALA A 302 -2.31 1.80 16.78
N PHE A 303 -1.91 1.93 15.50
CA PHE A 303 -2.84 2.13 14.39
C PHE A 303 -3.72 0.88 14.16
N ALA A 304 -3.13 -0.31 14.21
CA ALA A 304 -3.86 -1.57 14.07
C ALA A 304 -4.87 -1.80 15.21
N CYS A 305 -4.48 -1.54 16.46
CA CYS A 305 -5.38 -1.65 17.61
C CYS A 305 -6.50 -0.61 17.55
N PHE A 306 -6.23 0.62 17.10
CA PHE A 306 -7.29 1.61 16.87
C PHE A 306 -8.32 1.12 15.84
N LEU A 307 -7.86 0.53 14.74
CA LEU A 307 -8.74 -0.08 13.74
C LEU A 307 -9.57 -1.20 14.36
N HIS A 308 -8.95 -2.12 15.08
CA HIS A 308 -9.64 -3.24 15.71
C HIS A 308 -10.73 -2.78 16.70
N ASP A 309 -10.41 -1.82 17.56
CA ASP A 309 -11.31 -1.36 18.64
C ASP A 309 -12.41 -0.39 18.15
N LYS A 310 -12.12 0.48 17.17
CA LYS A 310 -13.01 1.59 16.81
C LYS A 310 -13.65 1.50 15.43
N SER A 311 -13.03 0.82 14.46
CA SER A 311 -13.43 0.97 13.04
C SER A 311 -14.88 0.57 12.78
N GLN A 312 -15.34 -0.58 13.27
CA GLN A 312 -16.70 -1.07 13.04
C GLN A 312 -17.75 -0.07 13.54
N ARG A 313 -17.59 0.41 14.77
CA ARG A 313 -18.47 1.41 15.37
C ARG A 313 -18.43 2.71 14.57
N PHE A 314 -17.24 3.26 14.31
CA PHE A 314 -17.12 4.55 13.63
C PHE A 314 -17.59 4.53 12.17
N ILE A 315 -17.48 3.39 11.49
CA ILE A 315 -18.06 3.20 10.16
C ILE A 315 -19.60 3.19 10.26
N SER A 316 -20.17 2.46 11.22
CA SER A 316 -21.62 2.40 11.40
C SER A 316 -22.26 3.73 11.80
N GLU A 317 -21.53 4.55 12.57
CA GLU A 317 -21.94 5.91 12.98
C GLU A 317 -21.66 6.97 11.90
N GLY A 318 -21.06 6.61 10.77
CA GLY A 318 -20.73 7.54 9.67
C GLY A 318 -19.58 8.51 9.97
N VAL A 319 -18.81 8.28 11.04
CA VAL A 319 -17.69 9.13 11.45
C VAL A 319 -16.38 8.73 10.77
N MET A 320 -16.26 7.47 10.36
CA MET A 320 -15.18 6.93 9.53
C MET A 320 -15.76 6.41 8.20
N HIS A 321 -15.13 6.75 7.08
CA HIS A 321 -15.53 6.24 5.77
C HIS A 321 -15.03 4.79 5.58
N GLY A 322 -15.95 3.86 5.28
CA GLY A 322 -15.66 2.45 5.03
C GLY A 322 -15.08 2.11 3.65
N GLY A 323 -14.99 3.10 2.75
CA GLY A 323 -14.58 2.94 1.35
C GLY A 323 -15.79 2.95 0.40
N ASP A 324 -15.61 3.42 -0.84
CA ASP A 324 -16.70 3.42 -1.84
C ASP A 324 -17.02 1.98 -2.28
N ARG A 325 -16.01 1.11 -2.26
CA ARG A 325 -16.14 -0.34 -2.28
C ARG A 325 -15.76 -0.92 -0.90
N PRO A 326 -16.70 -1.09 0.05
CA PRO A 326 -16.40 -1.38 1.45
C PRO A 326 -15.66 -2.70 1.70
N SER A 327 -15.79 -3.67 0.80
CA SER A 327 -15.13 -4.98 0.89
C SER A 327 -13.84 -5.07 0.08
N SER A 328 -13.41 -3.99 -0.58
CA SER A 328 -12.23 -4.00 -1.45
C SER A 328 -10.91 -3.92 -0.69
N LEU A 329 -9.83 -4.34 -1.35
CA LEU A 329 -8.48 -4.32 -0.77
C LEU A 329 -7.98 -2.89 -0.55
N PHE A 330 -8.07 -2.00 -1.55
CA PHE A 330 -7.46 -0.67 -1.44
C PHE A 330 -8.34 0.37 -0.75
N GLU A 331 -9.66 0.24 -0.73
CA GLU A 331 -10.55 1.23 -0.10
C GLU A 331 -11.22 0.73 1.17
N GLY A 332 -11.46 -0.59 1.23
CA GLY A 332 -12.34 -1.22 2.19
C GLY A 332 -11.65 -2.00 3.30
N ILE A 333 -12.43 -2.85 3.96
CA ILE A 333 -12.00 -3.63 5.12
C ILE A 333 -11.10 -4.82 4.76
N ALA A 334 -11.03 -5.22 3.49
CA ALA A 334 -10.06 -6.24 3.07
C ALA A 334 -8.62 -5.72 3.25
N GLY A 335 -8.40 -4.42 3.05
CA GLY A 335 -7.12 -3.78 3.38
C GLY A 335 -6.79 -3.78 4.87
N MET A 336 -7.80 -3.61 5.72
CA MET A 336 -7.66 -3.71 7.18
C MET A 336 -7.33 -5.15 7.60
N ALA A 337 -8.03 -6.14 7.03
CA ALA A 337 -7.72 -7.55 7.25
C ALA A 337 -6.27 -7.87 6.85
N TYR A 338 -5.83 -7.36 5.69
CA TYR A 338 -4.46 -7.56 5.20
C TYR A 338 -3.43 -7.02 6.20
N VAL A 339 -3.63 -5.80 6.73
CA VAL A 339 -2.73 -5.25 7.77
C VAL A 339 -2.72 -6.13 9.02
N PHE A 340 -3.88 -6.60 9.49
CA PHE A 340 -3.93 -7.45 10.68
C PHE A 340 -3.16 -8.76 10.49
N LEU A 341 -3.26 -9.35 9.30
CA LEU A 341 -2.48 -10.52 8.93
C LEU A 341 -0.97 -10.20 8.80
N ASP A 342 -0.59 -9.04 8.27
CA ASP A 342 0.82 -8.63 8.20
C ASP A 342 1.43 -8.32 9.58
N MET A 343 0.61 -7.95 10.56
CA MET A 343 1.06 -7.71 11.94
C MET A 343 1.44 -8.99 12.69
N THR A 344 1.19 -10.20 12.14
CA THR A 344 1.63 -11.45 12.77
C THR A 344 3.13 -11.67 12.63
N GLU A 345 3.74 -11.17 11.54
CA GLU A 345 5.19 -11.13 11.34
C GLU A 345 5.61 -9.75 10.84
N PRO A 346 5.69 -8.74 11.73
CA PRO A 346 5.92 -7.34 11.35
C PRO A 346 7.24 -7.09 10.62
N SER A 347 8.23 -7.98 10.80
CA SER A 347 9.53 -7.90 10.12
C SER A 347 9.43 -8.26 8.62
N GLU A 348 8.43 -9.06 8.24
CA GLU A 348 8.18 -9.49 6.87
C GLU A 348 7.02 -8.75 6.20
N ALA A 349 6.28 -7.92 6.94
CA ALA A 349 5.16 -7.15 6.41
C ALA A 349 5.58 -6.28 5.22
N ARG A 350 4.73 -6.13 4.20
CA ARG A 350 4.98 -5.34 2.98
C ARG A 350 3.67 -4.76 2.47
N PHE A 351 3.65 -3.45 2.15
CA PHE A 351 2.47 -2.80 1.58
C PHE A 351 2.06 -3.51 0.27
N PRO A 352 0.85 -4.08 0.19
CA PRO A 352 0.47 -4.96 -0.91
C PRO A 352 0.42 -4.21 -2.24
N GLY A 353 1.19 -4.69 -3.22
CA GLY A 353 1.25 -4.12 -4.57
C GLY A 353 2.12 -2.87 -4.67
N TYR A 354 2.89 -2.54 -3.63
CA TYR A 354 3.85 -1.43 -3.65
C TYR A 354 5.26 -1.88 -3.22
N GLU A 355 5.41 -2.39 -2.00
CA GLU A 355 6.70 -2.88 -1.49
C GLU A 355 6.96 -4.32 -1.94
N LEU A 356 8.22 -4.67 -2.20
CA LEU A 356 8.67 -6.02 -2.62
C LEU A 356 9.47 -6.73 -1.54
#